data_AF-I3EJH3-F1
#
_entry.id   AF-I3EJH3-F1
#
_cell.length_a   1.000
_cell.length_b   1.000
_cell.length_c   1.000
_cell.angle_alpha   90.00
_cell.angle_beta   90.00
_cell.angle_gamma   90.00
#
_symmetry.space_group_name_H-M   'P 1'
#
loop_
_entity.id
_entity.type
_entity.pdbx_description
1 polymer ?
#
loop_
_entity_poly.entity_id
_entity_poly.type
_entity_poly.pdbx_seq_one_letter_code
_entity_poly.pdbx_strand_id
1 'polypeptide(L)'
;MLLSFILIFIYGVSCSNKAILINCSWQYENYRHFSNVIALQSILESNGFTPKDISVFSKQDLLDDMRMREKHIKTDYFTLEKNKNYTPIFRNTSYFDILNMISGNDSILLNTNEHTNLLIYITGHGGDGFIKYCNRTYLYKNDITDALINLQRIRKLKSVLFIADTCQADTLIDKSRLPENVTFVSTSLKGESSHSTTFSDRLNVFPIDLFIMHLYRIHQEKRIFNGVALSEFIKSEFPEELVKSTVTFTGPDVNLYDFVFQRKIVQNIPENLYL
;
A
#
# COMPACT_ATOMS: atom_id res chain seq x y z
N MET A 1 0.33 30.93 -49.22
CA MET A 1 -0.16 30.82 -47.82
C MET A 1 -0.23 29.35 -47.45
N LEU A 2 0.78 28.81 -46.79
CA LEU A 2 0.72 27.49 -46.18
C LEU A 2 1.18 27.66 -44.72
N LEU A 3 0.23 27.77 -43.79
CA LEU A 3 0.53 27.77 -42.36
C LEU A 3 0.74 26.30 -41.95
N SER A 4 1.99 25.91 -41.70
CA SER A 4 2.29 24.65 -41.03
C SER A 4 2.00 24.81 -39.54
N PHE A 5 0.93 24.17 -39.05
CA PHE A 5 0.71 23.99 -37.62
C PHE A 5 1.67 22.92 -37.10
N ILE A 6 2.72 23.34 -36.39
CA ILE A 6 3.58 22.44 -35.63
C ILE A 6 2.81 22.07 -34.34
N LEU A 7 2.22 20.88 -34.31
CA LEU A 7 1.72 20.26 -33.08
C LEU A 7 2.93 19.82 -32.24
N ILE A 8 3.35 20.66 -31.30
CA ILE A 8 4.31 20.28 -30.27
C ILE A 8 3.57 19.36 -29.29
N PHE A 9 3.69 18.05 -29.47
CA PHE A 9 3.35 17.09 -28.41
C PHE A 9 4.39 17.26 -27.30
N ILE A 10 4.04 18.02 -26.26
CA ILE A 10 4.75 17.97 -24.99
C ILE A 10 4.47 16.58 -24.42
N TYR A 11 5.39 15.64 -24.63
CA TYR A 11 5.47 14.43 -23.83
C TYR A 11 5.83 14.84 -22.41
N GLY A 12 4.82 15.21 -21.63
CA GLY A 12 4.96 15.23 -20.18
C GLY A 12 5.33 13.82 -19.76
N VAL A 13 6.53 13.63 -19.23
CA VAL A 13 6.87 12.39 -18.53
C VAL A 13 5.88 12.28 -17.37
N SER A 14 4.86 11.44 -17.54
CA SER A 14 3.81 11.23 -16.54
C SER A 14 4.43 10.53 -15.34
N CYS A 15 4.92 11.32 -14.41
CA CYS A 15 5.54 10.85 -13.19
C CYS A 15 4.45 10.61 -12.15
N SER A 16 3.77 9.48 -12.26
CA SER A 16 2.75 9.05 -11.29
C SER A 16 3.35 8.14 -10.23
N ASN A 17 2.96 8.37 -8.98
CA ASN A 17 3.17 7.45 -7.89
C ASN A 17 2.31 6.19 -8.11
N LYS A 18 2.84 5.04 -7.72
CA LYS A 18 2.21 3.72 -7.88
C LYS A 18 2.01 3.05 -6.53
N ALA A 19 1.06 2.12 -6.46
CA ALA A 19 0.80 1.35 -5.25
C ALA A 19 0.50 -0.13 -5.55
N ILE A 20 1.07 -1.03 -4.76
CA ILE A 20 0.74 -2.46 -4.75
C ILE A 20 0.24 -2.82 -3.35
N LEU A 21 -1.00 -3.28 -3.23
CA LEU A 21 -1.64 -3.60 -1.94
C LEU A 21 -1.95 -5.11 -1.91
N ILE A 22 -1.45 -5.82 -0.90
CA ILE A 22 -1.47 -7.29 -0.87
C ILE A 22 -2.12 -7.78 0.42
N ASN A 23 -3.25 -8.47 0.28
CA ASN A 23 -3.85 -9.28 1.33
C ASN A 23 -3.39 -10.74 1.17
N CYS A 24 -2.57 -11.23 2.10
CA CYS A 24 -2.10 -12.61 2.10
C CYS A 24 -3.08 -13.59 2.74
N SER A 25 -4.14 -13.12 3.38
CA SER A 25 -5.11 -13.97 4.06
C SER A 25 -6.28 -14.37 3.18
N TRP A 26 -7.00 -15.39 3.63
CA TRP A 26 -8.16 -15.96 2.94
C TRP A 26 -9.23 -16.30 3.98
N GLN A 27 -10.48 -16.45 3.52
CA GLN A 27 -11.66 -16.77 4.31
C GLN A 27 -12.14 -15.59 5.18
N TYR A 28 -13.42 -15.64 5.53
CA TYR A 28 -14.16 -14.52 6.11
C TYR A 28 -13.70 -14.16 7.52
N GLU A 29 -13.22 -15.12 8.31
CA GLU A 29 -12.61 -14.87 9.62
C GLU A 29 -11.42 -13.90 9.57
N ASN A 30 -10.83 -13.72 8.38
CA ASN A 30 -9.73 -12.79 8.14
C ASN A 30 -10.18 -11.49 7.45
N TYR A 31 -11.44 -11.10 7.67
CA TYR A 31 -12.07 -9.90 7.10
C TYR A 31 -11.22 -8.62 7.26
N ARG A 32 -10.57 -8.47 8.42
CA ARG A 32 -9.69 -7.34 8.71
C ARG A 32 -8.59 -7.10 7.69
N HIS A 33 -7.91 -8.14 7.21
CA HIS A 33 -6.82 -7.98 6.25
C HIS A 33 -7.33 -7.55 4.87
N PHE A 34 -8.52 -8.01 4.48
CA PHE A 34 -9.20 -7.50 3.30
C PHE A 34 -9.56 -6.02 3.48
N SER A 35 -10.17 -5.65 4.61
CA SER A 35 -10.55 -4.27 4.91
C SER A 35 -9.36 -3.33 5.00
N ASN A 36 -8.20 -3.77 5.51
CA ASN A 36 -6.97 -2.99 5.54
C ASN A 36 -6.57 -2.52 4.14
N VAL A 37 -6.56 -3.44 3.17
CA VAL A 37 -6.22 -3.16 1.79
C VAL A 37 -7.21 -2.19 1.16
N ILE A 38 -8.52 -2.38 1.41
CA ILE A 38 -9.55 -1.48 0.88
C ILE A 38 -9.51 -0.08 1.53
N ALA A 39 -9.22 -0.01 2.83
CA ALA A 39 -9.07 1.26 3.55
C ALA A 39 -7.89 2.07 2.99
N LEU A 40 -6.74 1.43 2.79
CA LEU A 40 -5.58 2.09 2.18
C LEU A 40 -5.83 2.46 0.71
N GLN A 41 -6.48 1.59 -0.06
CA GLN A 41 -6.91 1.94 -1.43
C GLN A 41 -7.79 3.19 -1.43
N SER A 42 -8.76 3.27 -0.50
CA SER A 42 -9.66 4.43 -0.40
C SER A 42 -8.91 5.73 -0.07
N ILE A 43 -7.85 5.67 0.76
CA ILE A 43 -6.96 6.82 1.00
C ILE A 43 -6.30 7.25 -0.31
N LEU A 44 -5.68 6.32 -1.03
CA LEU A 44 -4.97 6.61 -2.29
C LEU A 44 -5.90 7.19 -3.35
N GLU A 45 -7.07 6.59 -3.57
CA GLU A 45 -8.07 7.07 -4.52
C GLU A 45 -8.55 8.49 -4.17
N SER A 46 -8.80 8.76 -2.88
CA SER A 46 -9.16 10.11 -2.43
C SER A 46 -8.06 11.16 -2.65
N ASN A 47 -6.81 10.70 -2.78
CA ASN A 47 -5.65 11.54 -3.03
C ASN A 47 -5.19 11.51 -4.50
N GLY A 48 -6.06 11.12 -5.42
CA GLY A 48 -5.88 11.28 -6.86
C GLY A 48 -5.24 10.09 -7.58
N PHE A 49 -5.02 8.96 -6.91
CA PHE A 49 -4.67 7.72 -7.59
C PHE A 49 -5.87 7.20 -8.38
N THR A 50 -5.62 6.60 -9.54
CA THR A 50 -6.67 5.95 -10.34
C THR A 50 -6.39 4.45 -10.49
N PRO A 51 -7.32 3.66 -11.07
CA PRO A 51 -7.10 2.23 -11.28
C PRO A 51 -5.83 1.85 -12.05
N LYS A 52 -5.22 2.77 -12.80
CA LYS A 52 -3.94 2.54 -13.50
C LYS A 52 -2.70 2.69 -12.60
N ASP A 53 -2.89 3.19 -11.39
CA ASP A 53 -1.84 3.50 -10.43
C ASP A 53 -1.78 2.49 -9.28
N ILE A 54 -2.86 1.74 -9.05
CA ILE A 54 -3.01 0.82 -7.93
C ILE A 54 -3.21 -0.61 -8.44
N SER A 55 -2.43 -1.55 -7.93
CA SER A 55 -2.64 -2.98 -8.09
C SER A 55 -3.02 -3.56 -6.75
N VAL A 56 -4.21 -4.17 -6.67
CA VAL A 56 -4.73 -4.78 -5.44
C VAL A 56 -4.79 -6.28 -5.61
N PHE A 57 -4.12 -7.00 -4.72
CA PHE A 57 -4.14 -8.45 -4.66
C PHE A 57 -4.90 -8.92 -3.40
N SER A 58 -6.00 -9.64 -3.61
CA SER A 58 -6.72 -10.37 -2.58
C SER A 58 -7.28 -11.66 -3.17
N LYS A 59 -7.10 -12.80 -2.50
CA LYS A 59 -7.61 -14.09 -2.99
C LYS A 59 -9.13 -14.18 -2.99
N GLN A 60 -9.79 -13.38 -2.18
CA GLN A 60 -11.24 -13.36 -2.07
C GLN A 60 -11.71 -11.93 -1.94
N ASP A 61 -12.79 -11.60 -2.64
CA ASP A 61 -13.59 -10.41 -2.34
C ASP A 61 -14.58 -10.78 -1.23
N LEU A 62 -14.44 -10.14 -0.08
CA LEU A 62 -15.28 -10.39 1.09
C LEU A 62 -16.47 -9.42 1.19
N LEU A 63 -16.62 -8.46 0.27
CA LEU A 63 -17.82 -7.60 0.21
C LEU A 63 -19.05 -8.37 -0.23
N ASP A 64 -18.85 -9.32 -1.14
CA ASP A 64 -19.93 -10.13 -1.72
C ASP A 64 -20.14 -11.47 -1.00
N ASP A 65 -19.38 -11.74 0.08
CA ASP A 65 -19.57 -12.95 0.89
C ASP A 65 -20.97 -12.96 1.53
N MET A 66 -21.70 -14.08 1.43
CA MET A 66 -23.07 -14.22 1.93
C MET A 66 -23.20 -14.02 3.46
N ARG A 67 -22.10 -14.18 4.20
CA ARG A 67 -22.07 -13.91 5.66
C ARG A 67 -22.09 -12.41 5.98
N MET A 68 -21.70 -11.57 5.01
CA MET A 68 -21.77 -10.12 5.13
C MET A 68 -23.23 -9.67 4.96
N ARG A 69 -23.92 -9.52 6.10
CA ARG A 69 -25.36 -9.18 6.16
C ARG A 69 -25.64 -7.68 6.14
N GLU A 70 -24.63 -6.87 6.45
CA GLU A 70 -24.74 -5.42 6.51
C GLU A 70 -24.57 -4.81 5.12
N LYS A 71 -25.17 -3.65 4.83
CA LYS A 71 -24.86 -2.94 3.57
C LYS A 71 -23.52 -2.18 3.66
N HIS A 72 -23.16 -1.77 4.88
CA HIS A 72 -21.97 -1.01 5.17
C HIS A 72 -21.31 -1.58 6.42
N ILE A 73 -20.00 -1.76 6.38
CA ILE A 73 -19.19 -2.04 7.56
C ILE A 73 -18.65 -0.71 8.03
N LYS A 74 -19.12 -0.25 9.19
CA LYS A 74 -18.70 1.02 9.77
C LYS A 74 -17.89 0.75 11.03
N THR A 75 -16.70 1.32 11.05
CA THR A 75 -15.92 1.58 12.26
C THR A 75 -16.03 3.08 12.57
N ASP A 76 -15.42 3.55 13.66
CA ASP A 76 -15.47 4.96 14.05
C ASP A 76 -14.93 5.90 12.95
N TYR A 77 -13.99 5.42 12.12
CA TYR A 77 -13.31 6.23 11.11
C TYR A 77 -13.48 5.71 9.69
N PHE A 78 -13.62 4.40 9.48
CA PHE A 78 -13.67 3.77 8.18
C PHE A 78 -15.05 3.18 7.89
N THR A 79 -15.58 3.45 6.69
CA THR A 79 -16.80 2.82 6.17
C THR A 79 -16.50 2.07 4.89
N LEU A 80 -16.80 0.77 4.89
CA LEU A 80 -16.71 -0.11 3.74
C LEU A 80 -18.11 -0.40 3.22
N GLU A 81 -18.39 0.04 2.00
CA GLU A 81 -19.71 -0.08 1.36
C GLU A 81 -19.77 -1.25 0.37
N LYS A 82 -20.80 -2.10 0.48
CA LYS A 82 -21.06 -3.15 -0.50
C LYS A 82 -21.46 -2.55 -1.86
N ASN A 83 -20.98 -3.13 -2.96
CA ASN A 83 -21.15 -2.68 -4.35
C ASN A 83 -20.39 -1.40 -4.75
N LYS A 84 -19.63 -0.78 -3.84
CA LYS A 84 -18.64 0.22 -4.27
C LYS A 84 -17.52 -0.52 -5.01
N ASN A 85 -17.15 -0.02 -6.19
CA ASN A 85 -16.09 -0.63 -6.98
C ASN A 85 -14.72 -0.28 -6.38
N TYR A 86 -14.25 -1.08 -5.44
CA TYR A 86 -12.87 -1.04 -5.00
C TYR A 86 -12.07 -1.94 -5.93
N THR A 87 -11.49 -1.38 -6.99
CA THR A 87 -10.92 -2.14 -8.11
C THR A 87 -9.97 -3.26 -7.64
N PRO A 88 -10.38 -4.54 -7.55
CA PRO A 88 -9.49 -5.62 -7.18
C PRO A 88 -8.96 -6.24 -8.47
N ILE A 89 -7.65 -6.21 -8.68
CA ILE A 89 -7.06 -6.99 -9.77
C ILE A 89 -6.95 -8.44 -9.28
N PHE A 90 -8.00 -9.21 -9.55
CA PHE A 90 -8.00 -10.64 -9.26
C PHE A 90 -7.02 -11.33 -10.23
N ARG A 91 -5.83 -11.68 -9.76
CA ARG A 91 -4.89 -12.53 -10.51
C ARG A 91 -4.93 -13.94 -9.96
N ASN A 92 -4.89 -14.93 -10.86
CA ASN A 92 -4.89 -16.33 -10.49
C ASN A 92 -3.75 -16.59 -9.49
N THR A 93 -4.05 -17.30 -8.40
CA THR A 93 -3.60 -16.93 -7.05
C THR A 93 -2.46 -17.80 -6.55
N SER A 94 -1.28 -17.73 -7.18
CA SER A 94 -0.09 -18.43 -6.68
C SER A 94 0.80 -17.54 -5.82
N TYR A 95 1.58 -18.18 -4.96
CA TYR A 95 2.73 -17.59 -4.28
C TYR A 95 3.63 -16.76 -5.22
N PHE A 96 3.85 -17.25 -6.45
CA PHE A 96 4.70 -16.61 -7.43
C PHE A 96 4.13 -15.30 -7.95
N ASP A 97 2.81 -15.12 -7.97
CA ASP A 97 2.19 -13.89 -8.49
C ASP A 97 2.47 -12.70 -7.57
N ILE A 98 2.42 -12.91 -6.25
CA ILE A 98 2.79 -11.90 -5.26
C ILE A 98 4.27 -11.50 -5.45
N LEU A 99 5.16 -12.49 -5.53
CA LEU A 99 6.59 -12.21 -5.72
C LEU A 99 6.88 -11.56 -7.07
N ASN A 100 6.18 -11.95 -8.14
CA ASN A 100 6.31 -11.33 -9.45
C ASN A 100 5.89 -9.85 -9.40
N MET A 101 4.79 -9.54 -8.73
CA MET A 101 4.34 -8.16 -8.53
C MET A 101 5.38 -7.35 -7.75
N ILE A 102 5.85 -7.86 -6.61
CA ILE A 102 6.87 -7.19 -5.79
C ILE A 102 8.18 -7.05 -6.58
N SER A 103 8.56 -8.04 -7.40
CA SER A 103 9.75 -8.03 -8.25
C SER A 103 9.68 -7.05 -9.42
N GLY A 104 8.57 -6.33 -9.57
CA GLY A 104 8.38 -5.32 -10.59
C GLY A 104 7.68 -5.82 -11.85
N ASN A 105 7.19 -7.05 -11.89
CA ASN A 105 6.48 -7.63 -13.04
C ASN A 105 4.96 -7.41 -12.96
N ASP A 106 4.53 -6.22 -12.55
CA ASP A 106 3.13 -5.78 -12.60
C ASP A 106 2.91 -4.83 -13.78
N SER A 107 1.75 -4.91 -14.43
CA SER A 107 1.33 -4.01 -15.51
C SER A 107 1.37 -2.53 -15.11
N ILE A 108 1.06 -2.18 -13.85
CA ILE A 108 1.11 -0.78 -13.40
C ILE A 108 2.53 -0.21 -13.36
N LEU A 109 3.55 -1.08 -13.40
CA LEU A 109 4.97 -0.75 -13.34
C LEU A 109 5.64 -0.70 -14.72
N LEU A 110 4.92 -0.97 -15.82
CA LEU A 110 5.51 -0.98 -17.16
C LEU A 110 6.03 0.39 -17.61
N ASN A 111 5.37 1.47 -17.17
CA ASN A 111 5.69 2.84 -17.57
C ASN A 111 6.29 3.68 -16.42
N THR A 112 6.92 3.04 -15.44
CA THR A 112 7.59 3.71 -14.32
C THR A 112 9.04 4.02 -14.63
N ASN A 113 9.61 4.98 -13.91
CA ASN A 113 10.99 5.45 -14.11
C ASN A 113 11.61 5.95 -12.80
N GLU A 114 12.81 6.54 -12.90
CA GLU A 114 13.61 7.12 -11.81
C GLU A 114 12.98 8.32 -11.10
N HIS A 115 11.79 8.75 -11.53
CA HIS A 115 11.02 9.78 -10.85
C HIS A 115 9.80 9.22 -10.09
N THR A 116 9.40 7.97 -10.36
CA THR A 116 8.24 7.30 -9.75
C THR A 116 8.52 6.85 -8.32
N ASN A 117 7.62 7.16 -7.39
CA ASN A 117 7.57 6.50 -6.08
C ASN A 117 6.62 5.30 -6.12
N LEU A 118 6.96 4.24 -5.40
CA LEU A 118 6.10 3.06 -5.25
C LEU A 118 5.83 2.76 -3.78
N LEU A 119 4.55 2.67 -3.42
CA LEU A 119 4.08 2.10 -2.17
C LEU A 119 3.82 0.61 -2.36
N ILE A 120 4.41 -0.25 -1.53
CA ILE A 120 4.03 -1.66 -1.44
C ILE A 120 3.52 -1.89 -0.01
N TYR A 121 2.29 -2.35 0.12
CA TYR A 121 1.67 -2.68 1.39
C TYR A 121 1.32 -4.16 1.42
N ILE A 122 1.71 -4.87 2.47
CA ILE A 122 1.39 -6.28 2.67
C ILE A 122 0.78 -6.51 4.05
N THR A 123 -0.29 -7.30 4.12
CA THR A 123 -0.98 -7.63 5.37
C THR A 123 -1.43 -9.08 5.40
N GLY A 124 -1.50 -9.66 6.60
CA GLY A 124 -1.88 -11.06 6.80
C GLY A 124 -1.33 -11.62 8.10
N HIS A 125 -1.14 -12.93 8.15
CA HIS A 125 -0.63 -13.64 9.34
C HIS A 125 0.86 -13.94 9.22
N GLY A 126 1.67 -13.29 10.05
CA GLY A 126 3.12 -13.36 10.04
C GLY A 126 3.71 -14.12 11.21
N GLY A 127 5.03 -14.31 11.16
CA GLY A 127 5.87 -14.87 12.19
C GLY A 127 7.34 -14.54 11.91
N ASP A 128 8.25 -15.10 12.70
CA ASP A 128 9.69 -14.86 12.58
C ASP A 128 10.22 -15.28 11.18
N GLY A 129 10.42 -14.29 10.32
CA GLY A 129 10.97 -14.45 8.98
C GLY A 129 9.98 -14.91 7.91
N PHE A 130 8.66 -14.89 8.15
CA PHE A 130 7.68 -15.28 7.14
C PHE A 130 6.30 -14.60 7.29
N ILE A 131 5.57 -14.51 6.18
CA ILE A 131 4.13 -14.26 6.17
C ILE A 131 3.38 -15.39 5.45
N LYS A 132 2.29 -15.87 6.06
CA LYS A 132 1.45 -16.93 5.51
C LYS A 132 0.62 -16.38 4.37
N TYR A 133 0.68 -17.07 3.24
CA TYR A 133 -0.27 -16.93 2.17
C TYR A 133 -1.33 -18.05 2.25
N CYS A 134 -2.57 -17.64 2.50
CA CYS A 134 -3.79 -18.45 2.53
C CYS A 134 -3.71 -19.72 3.40
N ASN A 135 -3.02 -19.66 4.54
CA ASN A 135 -2.83 -20.76 5.49
C ASN A 135 -2.16 -22.02 4.90
N ARG A 136 -1.53 -21.93 3.72
CA ARG A 136 -0.96 -23.09 3.02
C ARG A 136 0.51 -22.92 2.62
N THR A 137 0.90 -21.69 2.31
CA THR A 137 2.23 -21.37 1.79
C THR A 137 2.79 -20.18 2.56
N TYR A 138 4.10 -19.98 2.47
CA TYR A 138 4.82 -19.00 3.26
C TYR A 138 5.71 -18.17 2.33
N LEU A 139 5.57 -16.85 2.38
CA LEU A 139 6.53 -15.91 1.82
C LEU A 139 7.60 -15.69 2.87
N TYR A 140 8.82 -16.18 2.61
CA TYR A 140 9.92 -16.03 3.55
C TYR A 140 10.66 -14.72 3.32
N LYS A 141 11.39 -14.30 4.37
CA LYS A 141 12.22 -13.11 4.41
C LYS A 141 13.07 -12.91 3.15
N ASN A 142 13.77 -13.98 2.74
CA ASN A 142 14.69 -13.91 1.61
C ASN A 142 13.93 -13.75 0.28
N ASP A 143 12.77 -14.38 0.12
CA ASP A 143 11.98 -14.27 -1.11
C ASP A 143 11.50 -12.83 -1.35
N ILE A 144 11.00 -12.18 -0.29
CA ILE A 144 10.53 -10.79 -0.36
C ILE A 144 11.71 -9.84 -0.57
N THR A 145 12.82 -10.06 0.14
CA THR A 145 14.04 -9.25 -0.01
C THR A 145 14.59 -9.33 -1.43
N ASP A 146 14.69 -10.53 -1.99
CA ASP A 146 15.19 -10.76 -3.35
C ASP A 146 14.26 -10.14 -4.40
N ALA A 147 12.95 -10.16 -4.16
CA ALA A 147 11.97 -9.48 -4.99
C ALA A 147 12.19 -7.95 -4.99
N LEU A 148 12.40 -7.32 -3.84
CA LEU A 148 12.69 -5.88 -3.75
C LEU A 148 14.01 -5.49 -4.43
N ILE A 149 15.03 -6.34 -4.34
CA ILE A 149 16.30 -6.14 -5.08
C ILE A 149 16.06 -6.22 -6.58
N ASN A 150 15.32 -7.24 -7.03
CA ASN A 150 14.98 -7.41 -8.45
C ASN A 150 14.15 -6.25 -8.99
N LEU A 151 13.18 -5.75 -8.22
CA LEU A 151 12.39 -4.57 -8.56
C LEU A 151 13.29 -3.39 -8.90
N GLN A 152 14.27 -3.07 -8.04
CA GLN A 152 15.17 -1.94 -8.30
C GLN A 152 16.08 -2.17 -9.49
N ARG A 153 16.54 -3.41 -9.69
CA ARG A 153 17.35 -3.78 -10.86
C ARG A 153 16.61 -3.54 -12.17
N ILE A 154 15.31 -3.81 -12.23
CA ILE A 154 14.53 -3.71 -13.48
C ILE A 154 13.80 -2.37 -13.68
N ARG A 155 13.28 -1.75 -12.61
CA ARG A 155 12.45 -0.53 -12.69
C ARG A 155 13.18 0.75 -12.35
N LYS A 156 14.28 0.70 -11.58
CA LYS A 156 15.09 1.86 -11.17
C LYS A 156 14.22 3.02 -10.64
N LEU A 157 13.36 2.73 -9.68
CA LEU A 157 12.39 3.70 -9.18
C LEU A 157 13.09 4.79 -8.37
N LYS A 158 12.42 5.95 -8.19
CA LYS A 158 12.94 7.02 -7.33
C LYS A 158 13.06 6.55 -5.88
N SER A 159 11.97 6.03 -5.34
CA SER A 159 11.90 5.58 -3.96
C SER A 159 10.79 4.55 -3.80
N VAL A 160 11.00 3.60 -2.89
CA VAL A 160 10.01 2.57 -2.54
C VAL A 160 9.75 2.64 -1.05
N LEU A 161 8.48 2.68 -0.68
CA LEU A 161 8.02 2.50 0.69
C LEU A 161 7.35 1.13 0.78
N PHE A 162 7.98 0.20 1.48
CA PHE A 162 7.42 -1.12 1.77
C PHE A 162 6.90 -1.14 3.20
N ILE A 163 5.60 -1.36 3.38
CA ILE A 163 4.95 -1.42 4.69
C ILE A 163 4.44 -2.85 4.89
N ALA A 164 4.92 -3.51 5.94
CA ALA A 164 4.40 -4.81 6.36
C ALA A 164 3.58 -4.70 7.64
N ASP A 165 2.28 -4.99 7.52
CA ASP A 165 1.34 -4.98 8.63
C ASP A 165 0.93 -6.40 9.04
N THR A 166 1.72 -6.97 9.95
CA THR A 166 1.54 -8.34 10.46
C THR A 166 2.35 -8.58 11.73
N CYS A 167 2.15 -9.72 12.41
CA CYS A 167 2.95 -10.13 13.56
C CYS A 167 4.42 -10.35 13.17
N GLN A 168 5.33 -9.87 14.01
CA GLN A 168 6.78 -9.92 13.80
C GLN A 168 7.22 -9.37 12.44
N ALA A 169 6.54 -8.33 11.97
CA ALA A 169 6.78 -7.74 10.65
C ALA A 169 8.25 -7.33 10.47
N ASP A 170 8.95 -6.94 11.54
CA ASP A 170 10.35 -6.47 11.48
C ASP A 170 11.33 -7.54 10.98
N THR A 171 10.91 -8.81 11.06
CA THR A 171 11.68 -9.98 10.62
C THR A 171 11.45 -10.36 9.16
N LEU A 172 10.49 -9.72 8.47
CA LEU A 172 10.08 -10.08 7.09
C LEU A 172 11.05 -9.65 6.00
N ILE A 173 12.04 -8.82 6.33
CA ILE A 173 13.04 -8.35 5.38
C ILE A 173 14.43 -8.52 5.96
N ASP A 174 15.38 -8.94 5.13
CA ASP A 174 16.79 -8.82 5.47
C ASP A 174 17.25 -7.37 5.19
N LYS A 175 17.20 -6.56 6.24
CA LYS A 175 17.53 -5.12 6.21
C LYS A 175 18.93 -4.84 5.65
N SER A 176 19.88 -5.76 5.82
CA SER A 176 21.27 -5.59 5.35
C SER A 176 21.41 -5.66 3.83
N ARG A 177 20.39 -6.18 3.16
CA ARG A 177 20.35 -6.40 1.70
C ARG A 177 19.37 -5.46 0.99
N LEU A 178 18.73 -4.55 1.72
CA LEU A 178 17.79 -3.61 1.13
C LEU A 178 18.51 -2.64 0.17
N PRO A 179 17.95 -2.39 -1.03
CA PRO A 179 18.44 -1.31 -1.89
C PRO A 179 18.34 0.05 -1.18
N GLU A 180 19.28 0.96 -1.49
CA GLU A 180 19.43 2.25 -0.80
C GLU A 180 18.20 3.17 -0.87
N ASN A 181 17.36 3.01 -1.89
CA ASN A 181 16.15 3.82 -2.10
C ASN A 181 14.87 3.16 -1.54
N VAL A 182 14.99 2.03 -0.84
CA VAL A 182 13.87 1.31 -0.22
C VAL A 182 13.79 1.65 1.26
N THR A 183 12.66 2.21 1.66
CA THR A 183 12.28 2.38 3.07
C THR A 183 11.35 1.24 3.46
N PHE A 184 11.68 0.53 4.52
CA PHE A 184 10.85 -0.53 5.08
C PHE A 184 10.21 -0.06 6.37
N VAL A 185 8.89 -0.15 6.49
CA VAL A 185 8.12 0.08 7.72
C VAL A 185 7.55 -1.25 8.20
N SER A 186 7.77 -1.54 9.47
CA SER A 186 7.20 -2.69 10.16
C SER A 186 6.22 -2.21 11.23
N THR A 187 5.06 -2.85 11.33
CA THR A 187 4.07 -2.53 12.38
C THR A 187 4.26 -3.30 13.69
N SER A 188 5.23 -4.23 13.75
CA SER A 188 5.55 -4.96 14.98
C SER A 188 6.99 -5.49 15.00
N LEU A 189 7.62 -5.50 16.17
CA LEU A 189 8.97 -6.06 16.36
C LEU A 189 8.96 -7.58 16.45
N LYS A 190 10.16 -8.18 16.40
CA LYS A 190 10.35 -9.59 16.72
C LYS A 190 9.81 -9.88 18.13
N GLY A 191 8.97 -10.91 18.24
CA GLY A 191 8.27 -11.26 19.48
C GLY A 191 6.96 -10.50 19.73
N GLU A 192 6.62 -9.48 18.95
CA GLU A 192 5.35 -8.76 19.05
C GLU A 192 4.28 -9.33 18.10
N SER A 193 3.02 -9.18 18.49
CA SER A 193 1.87 -9.40 17.60
C SER A 193 1.44 -8.08 16.97
N SER A 194 0.86 -8.13 15.77
CA SER A 194 0.04 -7.01 15.29
C SER A 194 -1.40 -7.20 15.76
N HIS A 195 -2.09 -6.10 16.03
CA HIS A 195 -3.36 -6.14 16.73
C HIS A 195 -4.52 -5.65 15.87
N SER A 196 -5.64 -6.37 15.99
CA SER A 196 -6.91 -5.97 15.40
C SER A 196 -7.70 -5.04 16.31
N THR A 197 -8.71 -4.36 15.73
CA THR A 197 -9.71 -3.58 16.46
C THR A 197 -10.60 -4.45 17.37
N THR A 198 -11.69 -3.90 17.87
CA THR A 198 -12.70 -4.65 18.62
C THR A 198 -13.50 -5.57 17.70
N PHE A 199 -13.92 -6.71 18.24
CA PHE A 199 -14.80 -7.64 17.54
C PHE A 199 -16.13 -6.98 17.20
N SER A 200 -16.66 -7.24 16.00
CA SER A 200 -17.96 -6.76 15.57
C SER A 200 -18.99 -7.88 15.67
N ASP A 201 -19.93 -7.78 16.61
CA ASP A 201 -21.00 -8.77 16.77
C ASP A 201 -21.90 -8.87 15.52
N ARG A 202 -22.07 -7.76 14.79
CA ARG A 202 -22.87 -7.73 13.56
C ARG A 202 -22.22 -8.54 12.43
N LEU A 203 -20.89 -8.50 12.36
CA LEU A 203 -20.14 -9.20 11.32
C LEU A 203 -19.62 -10.56 11.79
N ASN A 204 -19.64 -10.81 13.10
CA ASN A 204 -19.05 -11.95 13.78
C ASN A 204 -17.55 -12.15 13.47
N VAL A 205 -16.82 -11.04 13.29
CA VAL A 205 -15.38 -11.00 12.98
C VAL A 205 -14.76 -9.68 13.47
N PHE A 206 -13.43 -9.63 13.48
CA PHE A 206 -12.68 -8.38 13.59
C PHE A 206 -12.67 -7.66 12.23
N PRO A 207 -13.14 -6.39 12.16
CA PRO A 207 -13.38 -5.73 10.88
C PRO A 207 -12.13 -5.12 10.25
N ILE A 208 -11.14 -4.68 11.03
CA ILE A 208 -9.93 -3.98 10.53
C ILE A 208 -8.80 -4.05 11.57
N ASP A 209 -7.54 -3.91 11.14
CA ASP A 209 -6.39 -3.84 12.04
C ASP A 209 -6.08 -2.40 12.51
N LEU A 210 -5.45 -2.28 13.69
CA LEU A 210 -5.26 -0.99 14.37
C LEU A 210 -4.39 -0.02 13.55
N PHE A 211 -3.30 -0.50 12.96
CA PHE A 211 -2.39 0.34 12.18
C PHE A 211 -3.12 1.03 11.02
N ILE A 212 -3.82 0.28 10.16
CA ILE A 212 -4.56 0.88 9.05
C ILE A 212 -5.77 1.69 9.49
N MET A 213 -6.49 1.26 10.53
CA MET A 213 -7.60 2.05 11.06
C MET A 213 -7.14 3.42 11.56
N HIS A 214 -6.00 3.49 12.24
CA HIS A 214 -5.41 4.77 12.65
C HIS A 214 -4.84 5.56 11.48
N LEU A 215 -4.17 4.93 10.51
CA LEU A 215 -3.72 5.61 9.29
C LEU A 215 -4.91 6.25 8.55
N TYR A 216 -6.03 5.54 8.46
CA TYR A 216 -7.27 6.05 7.87
C TYR A 216 -7.82 7.24 8.68
N ARG A 217 -7.86 7.15 10.01
CA ARG A 217 -8.24 8.27 10.89
C ARG A 217 -7.39 9.52 10.64
N ILE A 218 -6.05 9.37 10.65
CA ILE A 218 -5.09 10.46 10.42
C ILE A 218 -5.34 11.12 9.05
N HIS A 219 -5.63 10.31 8.03
CA HIS A 219 -6.01 10.81 6.71
C HIS A 219 -7.33 11.60 6.72
N GLN A 220 -8.38 11.09 7.37
CA GLN A 220 -9.65 11.82 7.52
C GLN A 220 -9.50 13.16 8.26
N GLU A 221 -8.62 13.19 9.26
CA GLU A 221 -8.24 14.40 10.00
C GLU A 221 -7.32 15.34 9.21
N LYS A 222 -6.91 14.96 7.98
CA LYS A 222 -5.99 15.70 7.09
C LYS A 222 -4.64 16.00 7.73
N ARG A 223 -4.10 15.04 8.49
CA ARG A 223 -2.85 15.16 9.25
C ARG A 223 -1.63 14.55 8.55
N ILE A 224 -1.77 14.13 7.29
CA ILE A 224 -0.63 13.72 6.46
C ILE A 224 -0.13 14.96 5.71
N PHE A 225 0.95 15.56 6.21
CA PHE A 225 1.52 16.79 5.66
C PHE A 225 2.72 16.52 4.76
N ASN A 226 2.89 17.37 3.75
CA ASN A 226 4.10 17.38 2.92
C ASN A 226 5.29 17.91 3.73
N GLY A 227 6.47 17.31 3.55
CA GLY A 227 7.72 17.73 4.20
C GLY A 227 7.91 17.24 5.64
N VAL A 228 6.97 16.45 6.18
CA VAL A 228 7.15 15.76 7.47
C VAL A 228 7.85 14.43 7.21
N ALA A 229 9.02 14.27 7.83
CA ALA A 229 9.81 13.06 7.76
C ALA A 229 9.04 11.85 8.31
N LEU A 230 9.22 10.67 7.72
CA LEU A 230 8.54 9.45 8.12
C LEU A 230 8.87 9.08 9.56
N SER A 231 10.10 9.31 10.00
CA SER A 231 10.52 9.12 11.39
C SER A 231 9.69 9.96 12.38
N GLU A 232 9.49 11.24 12.08
CA GLU A 232 8.68 12.16 12.87
C GLU A 232 7.20 11.80 12.82
N PHE A 233 6.70 11.45 11.64
CA PHE A 233 5.32 11.01 11.44
C PHE A 233 5.00 9.73 12.25
N ILE A 234 5.84 8.70 12.17
CA ILE A 234 5.66 7.47 12.96
C ILE A 234 5.67 7.77 14.45
N LYS A 235 6.65 8.55 14.92
CA LYS A 235 6.80 8.89 16.34
C LYS A 235 5.58 9.65 16.88
N SER A 236 5.00 10.54 16.09
CA SER A 236 3.89 11.39 16.52
C SER A 236 2.52 10.74 16.35
N GLU A 237 2.33 9.94 15.31
CA GLU A 237 1.00 9.44 14.92
C GLU A 237 0.78 7.95 15.24
N PHE A 238 1.84 7.18 15.51
CA PHE A 238 1.77 5.75 15.82
C PHE A 238 2.52 5.38 17.11
N PRO A 239 2.16 5.96 18.26
CA PRO A 239 2.74 5.53 19.53
C PRO A 239 2.26 4.13 19.91
N GLU A 240 3.08 3.40 20.68
CA GLU A 240 2.87 1.97 20.98
C GLU A 240 1.52 1.71 21.66
N GLU A 241 1.06 2.59 22.55
CA GLU A 241 -0.23 2.46 23.23
C GLU A 241 -1.43 2.49 22.27
N LEU A 242 -1.29 3.13 21.12
CA LEU A 242 -2.36 3.31 20.14
C LEU A 242 -2.55 2.05 19.30
N VAL A 243 -1.45 1.53 18.75
CA VAL A 243 -1.46 0.34 17.87
C VAL A 243 -1.19 -0.98 18.60
N LYS A 244 -0.80 -0.93 19.87
CA LYS A 244 -0.46 -2.05 20.76
C LYS A 244 0.76 -2.87 20.29
N SER A 245 1.60 -2.27 19.48
CA SER A 245 2.85 -2.84 18.96
C SER A 245 3.78 -1.71 18.54
N THR A 246 5.05 -2.02 18.32
CA THR A 246 6.04 -1.00 17.98
C THR A 246 6.13 -0.84 16.46
N VAL A 247 5.74 0.34 15.96
CA VAL A 247 5.97 0.73 14.55
C VAL A 247 7.38 1.27 14.40
N THR A 248 8.13 0.73 13.44
CA THR A 248 9.52 1.08 13.19
C THR A 248 9.78 1.20 11.69
N PHE A 249 10.86 1.88 11.30
CA PHE A 249 11.31 1.92 9.92
C PHE A 249 12.81 1.68 9.79
N THR A 250 13.25 1.30 8.59
CA THR A 250 14.66 1.15 8.20
C THR A 250 14.83 1.60 6.76
N GLY A 251 15.93 2.31 6.47
CA GLY A 251 16.20 2.88 5.15
C GLY A 251 16.20 4.42 5.18
N PRO A 252 16.10 5.09 4.02
CA PRO A 252 16.09 6.54 3.96
C PRO A 252 14.85 7.12 4.65
N ASP A 253 15.01 8.28 5.29
CA ASP A 253 13.88 8.98 5.92
C ASP A 253 13.11 9.77 4.86
N VAL A 254 12.02 9.19 4.38
CA VAL A 254 11.18 9.73 3.29
C VAL A 254 9.98 10.49 3.84
N ASN A 255 9.18 11.16 3.01
CA ASN A 255 7.90 11.73 3.44
C ASN A 255 6.75 10.79 3.06
N LEU A 256 5.89 10.39 4.00
CA LEU A 256 4.72 9.54 3.69
C LEU A 256 3.84 10.18 2.60
N TYR A 257 3.70 11.51 2.64
CA TYR A 257 2.93 12.29 1.67
C TYR A 257 3.30 11.95 0.21
N ASP A 258 4.60 11.74 -0.06
CA ASP A 258 5.12 11.46 -1.39
C ASP A 258 4.69 10.10 -1.96
N PHE A 259 4.13 9.22 -1.12
CA PHE A 259 3.64 7.88 -1.49
C PHE A 259 2.12 7.78 -1.49
N VAL A 260 1.44 8.61 -0.69
CA VAL A 260 -0.02 8.51 -0.53
C VAL A 260 -0.81 9.64 -1.20
N PHE A 261 -0.11 10.65 -1.76
CA PHE A 261 -0.71 11.66 -2.64
C PHE A 261 -0.20 11.54 -4.06
N GLN A 262 -1.10 11.62 -5.05
CA GLN A 262 -0.71 11.61 -6.44
C GLN A 262 -0.10 12.97 -6.82
N ARG A 263 0.95 12.97 -7.63
CA ARG A 263 1.57 14.20 -8.10
C ARG A 263 0.60 14.90 -9.06
N LYS A 264 0.25 16.16 -8.76
CA LYS A 264 -0.51 16.99 -9.70
C LYS A 264 0.35 17.17 -10.96
N ILE A 265 -0.22 16.86 -12.13
CA ILE A 265 0.41 17.20 -13.40
C ILE A 265 0.42 18.72 -13.47
N VAL A 266 1.58 19.35 -13.27
CA VAL A 266 1.76 20.75 -13.62
C VAL A 266 1.77 20.80 -15.13
N GLN A 267 0.63 21.15 -15.73
CA GLN A 267 0.61 21.56 -17.13
C GLN A 267 1.34 22.90 -17.19
N ASN A 268 2.61 22.88 -17.59
CA ASN A 268 3.31 24.10 -17.99
C ASN A 268 2.66 24.59 -19.29
N ILE A 269 1.59 25.38 -19.17
CA ILE A 269 1.09 26.19 -20.28
C ILE A 269 2.00 27.42 -20.30
N PRO A 270 2.84 27.63 -21.32
CA PRO A 270 3.59 28.87 -21.45
C PRO A 270 2.59 30.03 -21.64
N GLU A 271 2.63 31.02 -20.74
CA GLU A 271 1.71 32.18 -20.70
C GLU A 271 1.87 33.17 -21.88
N ASN A 272 2.66 32.87 -22.91
CA ASN A 272 2.96 33.81 -23.99
C ASN A 272 2.60 33.27 -25.38
N LEU A 273 1.30 33.07 -25.63
CA LEU A 273 0.77 32.87 -26.99
C LEU A 273 -0.55 33.61 -27.20
N TYR A 274 -0.55 34.88 -26.82
CA TYR A 274 -1.52 35.87 -27.31
C TYR A 274 -0.80 37.20 -27.56
N LEU A 275 -0.07 37.29 -28.67
CA LEU A 275 0.20 38.54 -29.41
C LEU A 275 0.30 38.21 -30.90
#